data_AF-A0A179F9G4-F1
#
_entry.id   AF-A0A179F9G4-F1
#
_cell.length_a   1.000
_cell.length_b   1.000
_cell.length_c   1.000
_cell.angle_alpha   90.00
_cell.angle_beta   90.00
_cell.angle_gamma   90.00
#
_symmetry.space_group_name_H-M   'P 1'
#
loop_
_entity.id
_entity.type
_entity.pdbx_description
1 polymer ?
#
loop_
_entity_poly.entity_id
_entity_poly.type
_entity_poly.pdbx_seq_one_letter_code
_entity_poly.pdbx_strand_id
1 'polypeptide(L)'
;MEIDLLRATAADLHDLLNSGQLTSLELVQQCHRQILRHNDRLKALITITPSEYLEDVATKMDQERQRGCIRSPLHGIPFVVKNAFNTTEDMKLQTTNGGWAFEDCRPPHTAKVITQAIDAGMILMGKANLSQFGNWKASNMPGGWSARGGQTQSAYVRGGVIDDGIYGHSNPSGSSTGSAVAVSAGFAPVSIGSDFNGSLTNPAIRASLYTIRVTPGIVSEAGGFPFSVDRDSVDPMANGVEDLVNFLNIIADKSHPRVPSQGYGTEKRLGWGDLTIATLDPRKWYLSEQVQKPQPGALDQIIRETLEAYEKLKSLAHRVIGPVELMTDDVLSATNEDMMKIIISSLSELIAFNQQHRDIELPAAEYPHQDKLEQSVEFCNSLSKEGYARLDRAVTAAGLENSIDKVLRENHADLIIAPADSFVPDVTAFAKYPSVTLPLGYLDWNGDHLDC
;
A
#
# COMPACT_ATOMS: atom_id res chain seq x y z
N MET A 1 -26.08 -6.44 -16.42
CA MET A 1 -25.93 -7.45 -15.34
C MET A 1 -25.33 -6.76 -14.12
N GLU A 2 -25.80 -7.04 -12.91
CA GLU A 2 -25.21 -6.46 -11.69
C GLU A 2 -24.10 -7.36 -11.16
N ILE A 3 -22.93 -6.79 -10.88
CA ILE A 3 -21.73 -7.48 -10.39
C ILE A 3 -21.64 -7.34 -8.87
N ASP A 4 -21.23 -8.41 -8.20
CA ASP A 4 -20.76 -8.33 -6.81
C ASP A 4 -19.34 -7.73 -6.78
N LEU A 5 -19.26 -6.40 -6.80
CA LEU A 5 -18.01 -5.64 -6.82
C LEU A 5 -17.10 -5.89 -5.60
N LEU A 6 -17.63 -6.46 -4.51
CA LEU A 6 -16.84 -6.78 -3.33
C LEU A 6 -16.03 -8.07 -3.50
N ARG A 7 -16.41 -8.92 -4.45
CA ARG A 7 -15.82 -10.26 -4.63
C ARG A 7 -15.24 -10.50 -6.01
N ALA A 8 -15.77 -9.86 -7.04
CA ALA A 8 -15.30 -10.04 -8.40
C ALA A 8 -13.82 -9.65 -8.51
N THR A 9 -13.00 -10.57 -9.01
CA THR A 9 -11.60 -10.30 -9.37
C THR A 9 -11.54 -9.59 -10.72
N ALA A 10 -10.43 -8.93 -11.04
CA ALA A 10 -10.22 -8.37 -12.38
C ALA A 10 -10.20 -9.47 -13.45
N ALA A 11 -9.73 -10.69 -13.11
CA ALA A 11 -9.84 -11.87 -13.97
C ALA A 11 -11.31 -12.24 -14.26
N ASP A 12 -12.17 -12.33 -13.24
CA ASP A 12 -13.61 -12.60 -13.43
C ASP A 12 -14.25 -11.54 -14.36
N LEU A 13 -13.94 -10.27 -14.10
CA LEU A 13 -14.42 -9.15 -14.90
C LEU A 13 -13.91 -9.22 -16.34
N HIS A 14 -12.64 -9.58 -16.54
CA HIS A 14 -12.06 -9.77 -17.87
C HIS A 14 -12.80 -10.82 -18.69
N ASP A 15 -13.16 -11.95 -18.07
CA ASP A 15 -13.91 -13.02 -18.74
C ASP A 15 -15.33 -12.59 -19.12
N LEU A 16 -15.99 -11.80 -18.27
CA LEU A 16 -17.30 -11.22 -18.57
C LEU A 16 -17.23 -10.20 -19.72
N LEU A 17 -16.17 -9.38 -19.74
CA LEU A 17 -15.92 -8.43 -20.83
C LEU A 17 -15.61 -9.16 -22.16
N ASN A 18 -14.82 -10.24 -22.12
CA ASN A 18 -14.47 -11.02 -23.32
C ASN A 18 -15.66 -11.80 -23.89
N SER A 19 -16.52 -12.33 -23.02
CA SER A 19 -17.73 -13.03 -23.45
C SER A 19 -18.86 -12.10 -23.90
N GLY A 20 -18.70 -10.78 -23.73
CA GLY A 20 -19.71 -9.77 -24.08
C GLY A 20 -20.90 -9.75 -23.12
N GLN A 21 -20.81 -10.42 -21.96
CA GLN A 21 -21.84 -10.39 -20.92
C GLN A 21 -21.82 -9.08 -20.12
N LEU A 22 -20.68 -8.39 -20.13
CA LEU A 22 -20.45 -7.10 -19.51
C LEU A 22 -19.68 -6.22 -20.50
N THR A 23 -19.91 -4.91 -20.43
CA THR A 23 -19.09 -3.90 -21.10
C THR A 23 -18.28 -3.11 -20.07
N SER A 24 -17.16 -2.52 -20.50
CA SER A 24 -16.34 -1.65 -19.66
C SER A 24 -17.15 -0.45 -19.20
N LEU A 25 -18.03 0.07 -20.05
CA LEU A 25 -18.97 1.14 -19.68
C LEU A 25 -19.89 0.74 -18.54
N GLU A 26 -20.55 -0.42 -18.62
CA GLU A 26 -21.43 -0.92 -17.55
C GLU A 26 -20.67 -1.16 -16.24
N LEU A 27 -19.45 -1.70 -16.34
CA LEU A 27 -18.57 -1.94 -15.19
C LEU A 27 -18.19 -0.63 -14.50
N VAL A 28 -17.70 0.35 -15.26
CA VAL A 28 -17.30 1.67 -14.75
C VAL A 28 -18.49 2.40 -14.14
N GLN A 29 -19.67 2.34 -14.75
CA GLN A 29 -20.88 2.91 -14.19
C GLN A 29 -21.28 2.24 -12.86
N GLN A 30 -21.12 0.92 -12.72
CA GLN A 30 -21.33 0.20 -11.46
C GLN A 30 -20.33 0.63 -10.39
N CYS A 31 -19.03 0.65 -10.70
CA CYS A 31 -17.99 1.13 -9.78
C CYS A 31 -18.21 2.59 -9.36
N HIS A 32 -18.59 3.48 -10.29
CA HIS A 32 -18.89 4.87 -10.00
C HIS A 32 -20.10 5.01 -9.05
N ARG A 33 -21.18 4.24 -9.27
CA ARG A 33 -22.32 4.21 -8.32
C ARG A 33 -21.90 3.72 -6.93
N GLN A 34 -21.04 2.71 -6.85
CA GLN A 34 -20.51 2.20 -5.59
C GLN A 34 -19.69 3.28 -4.85
N ILE A 35 -18.85 4.03 -5.59
CA ILE A 35 -18.10 5.17 -5.06
C ILE A 35 -19.05 6.22 -4.49
N LEU A 36 -20.04 6.68 -5.28
CA LEU A 36 -20.99 7.71 -4.83
C LEU A 36 -21.79 7.27 -3.60
N ARG A 37 -22.10 5.98 -3.49
CA ARG A 37 -22.87 5.44 -2.36
C ARG A 37 -22.08 5.39 -1.05
N HIS A 38 -20.76 5.17 -1.11
CA HIS A 38 -19.99 4.80 0.08
C HIS A 38 -18.82 5.73 0.39
N ASN A 39 -18.31 6.51 -0.56
CA ASN A 39 -17.10 7.30 -0.37
C ASN A 39 -17.29 8.47 0.61
N ASP A 40 -18.50 9.01 0.76
CA ASP A 40 -18.76 10.07 1.76
C ASP A 40 -18.44 9.59 3.19
N ARG A 41 -18.75 8.32 3.48
CA ARG A 41 -18.43 7.68 4.76
C ARG A 41 -17.00 7.15 4.79
N LEU A 42 -16.59 6.43 3.74
CA LEU A 42 -15.30 5.73 3.71
C LEU A 42 -14.12 6.66 3.50
N LYS A 43 -14.32 7.79 2.81
CA LYS A 43 -13.29 8.76 2.42
C LYS A 43 -12.07 8.07 1.81
N ALA A 44 -12.30 7.05 0.98
CA ALA A 44 -11.24 6.26 0.35
C ALA A 44 -10.66 6.97 -0.87
N LEU A 45 -11.48 7.70 -1.63
CA LEU A 45 -11.06 8.55 -2.73
C LEU A 45 -11.09 10.01 -2.31
N ILE A 46 -9.97 10.71 -2.54
CA ILE A 46 -9.82 12.14 -2.27
C ILE A 46 -10.24 12.99 -3.48
N THR A 47 -10.12 12.43 -4.69
CA THR A 47 -10.64 13.01 -5.93
C THR A 47 -11.19 11.88 -6.77
N ILE A 48 -12.43 12.02 -7.26
CA ILE A 48 -13.09 11.04 -8.13
C ILE A 48 -12.99 11.54 -9.57
N THR A 49 -12.68 10.64 -10.50
CA THR A 49 -12.66 10.99 -11.93
C THR A 49 -14.07 11.36 -12.40
N PRO A 50 -14.27 12.47 -13.14
CA PRO A 50 -15.59 12.85 -13.64
C PRO A 50 -16.26 11.74 -14.45
N SER A 51 -17.57 11.55 -14.26
CA SER A 51 -18.35 10.49 -14.92
C SER A 51 -18.25 10.55 -16.43
N GLU A 52 -18.27 11.74 -17.03
CA GLU A 52 -18.24 11.90 -18.48
C GLU A 52 -16.91 11.38 -19.06
N TYR A 53 -15.80 11.68 -18.38
CA TYR A 53 -14.48 11.18 -18.77
C TYR A 53 -14.39 9.66 -18.61
N LEU A 54 -14.94 9.12 -17.51
CA LEU A 54 -15.01 7.69 -17.26
C LEU A 54 -15.79 6.96 -18.35
N GLU A 55 -16.96 7.46 -18.74
CA GLU A 55 -17.80 6.87 -19.77
C GLU A 55 -17.16 6.94 -21.16
N ASP A 56 -16.50 8.05 -21.50
CA ASP A 56 -15.77 8.21 -22.77
C ASP A 56 -14.63 7.19 -22.90
N VAL A 57 -13.80 7.06 -21.86
CA VAL A 57 -12.67 6.12 -21.85
C VAL A 57 -13.19 4.67 -21.87
N ALA A 58 -14.21 4.35 -21.09
CA ALA A 58 -14.79 3.02 -21.05
C ALA A 58 -15.39 2.61 -22.40
N THR A 59 -16.14 3.51 -23.03
CA THR A 59 -16.68 3.31 -24.39
C THR A 59 -15.57 3.05 -25.40
N LYS A 60 -14.44 3.76 -25.29
CA LYS A 60 -13.27 3.51 -26.15
C LYS A 60 -12.68 2.12 -25.93
N MET A 61 -12.57 1.67 -24.67
CA MET A 61 -12.08 0.32 -24.36
C MET A 61 -12.99 -0.77 -24.94
N ASP A 62 -14.31 -0.55 -24.91
CA ASP A 62 -15.29 -1.46 -25.53
C ASP A 62 -15.19 -1.46 -27.06
N GLN A 63 -15.03 -0.31 -27.69
CA GLN A 63 -14.81 -0.22 -29.14
C GLN A 63 -13.52 -0.90 -29.58
N GLU A 64 -12.44 -0.76 -28.82
CA GLU A 64 -11.18 -1.46 -29.08
C GLU A 64 -11.36 -2.98 -28.95
N ARG A 65 -12.07 -3.44 -27.90
CA ARG A 65 -12.39 -4.86 -27.72
C ARG A 65 -13.20 -5.42 -28.89
N GLN A 66 -14.23 -4.71 -29.36
CA GLN A 66 -15.05 -5.12 -30.51
C GLN A 66 -14.24 -5.27 -31.80
N ARG A 67 -13.15 -4.51 -31.95
CA ARG A 67 -12.22 -4.60 -33.08
C ARG A 67 -11.14 -5.67 -32.90
N GLY A 68 -11.13 -6.39 -31.77
CA GLY A 68 -10.08 -7.36 -31.42
C GLY A 68 -8.79 -6.72 -30.90
N CYS A 69 -8.79 -5.43 -30.56
CA CYS A 69 -7.64 -4.68 -30.07
C CYS A 69 -7.58 -4.70 -28.53
N ILE A 70 -7.42 -5.89 -27.94
CA ILE A 70 -7.24 -6.05 -26.48
C ILE A 70 -5.78 -5.76 -26.13
N ARG A 71 -5.54 -4.80 -25.24
CA ARG A 71 -4.17 -4.32 -24.92
C ARG A 71 -3.47 -5.13 -23.84
N SER A 72 -4.22 -5.68 -22.90
CA SER A 72 -3.69 -6.46 -21.77
C SER A 72 -4.80 -7.31 -21.13
N PRO A 73 -4.45 -8.22 -20.19
CA PRO A 73 -5.42 -8.88 -19.32
C PRO A 73 -6.28 -7.91 -18.48
N LEU A 74 -5.86 -6.65 -18.33
CA LEU A 74 -6.60 -5.62 -17.59
C LEU A 74 -7.25 -4.57 -18.52
N HIS A 75 -7.34 -4.83 -19.83
CA HIS A 75 -8.04 -3.95 -20.78
C HIS A 75 -9.49 -3.75 -20.34
N GLY A 76 -9.95 -2.50 -20.24
CA GLY A 76 -11.29 -2.13 -19.80
C GLY A 76 -11.53 -2.23 -18.28
N ILE A 77 -10.53 -2.63 -17.50
CA ILE A 77 -10.68 -2.81 -16.04
C ILE A 77 -10.40 -1.49 -15.30
N PRO A 78 -11.25 -1.09 -14.33
CA PRO A 78 -11.03 0.09 -13.52
C PRO A 78 -9.90 -0.10 -12.48
N PHE A 79 -9.21 0.97 -12.15
CA PHE A 79 -8.22 1.01 -11.06
C PHE A 79 -8.21 2.34 -10.31
N VAL A 80 -7.61 2.34 -9.13
CA VAL A 80 -7.40 3.53 -8.28
C VAL A 80 -5.90 3.72 -8.03
N VAL A 81 -5.45 4.96 -7.87
CA VAL A 81 -4.03 5.25 -7.54
C VAL A 81 -3.94 6.22 -6.35
N LYS A 82 -3.00 5.98 -5.44
CA LYS A 82 -2.73 6.85 -4.29
C LYS A 82 -2.52 8.31 -4.72
N ASN A 83 -2.99 9.27 -3.94
CA ASN A 83 -2.84 10.70 -4.23
C ASN A 83 -1.41 11.26 -4.01
N ALA A 84 -0.40 10.42 -4.18
CA ALA A 84 1.03 10.77 -4.19
C ALA A 84 1.61 10.71 -5.62
N PHE A 85 0.84 10.31 -6.63
CA PHE A 85 1.31 10.15 -8.00
C PHE A 85 0.74 11.23 -8.91
N ASN A 86 1.60 11.94 -9.61
CA ASN A 86 1.28 13.04 -10.51
C ASN A 86 0.32 12.63 -11.61
N THR A 87 -0.63 13.51 -11.89
CA THR A 87 -1.46 13.51 -13.10
C THR A 87 -1.50 14.93 -13.65
N THR A 88 -1.55 15.04 -14.96
CA THR A 88 -1.63 16.33 -15.65
C THR A 88 -2.99 17.00 -15.42
N GLU A 89 -3.04 18.32 -15.58
CA GLU A 89 -4.21 19.15 -15.27
C GLU A 89 -5.47 18.73 -16.05
N ASP A 90 -5.31 18.29 -17.30
CA ASP A 90 -6.40 17.86 -18.18
C ASP A 90 -7.16 16.65 -17.64
N MET A 91 -6.54 15.83 -16.79
CA MET A 91 -7.20 14.71 -16.13
C MET A 91 -8.10 15.16 -14.97
N LYS A 92 -7.99 16.40 -14.50
CA LYS A 92 -8.73 16.96 -13.34
C LYS A 92 -8.59 16.12 -12.06
N LEU A 93 -7.43 15.48 -11.90
CA LEU A 93 -7.08 14.68 -10.73
C LEU A 93 -5.86 15.32 -10.06
N GLN A 94 -6.10 16.25 -9.12
CA GLN A 94 -5.02 16.94 -8.41
C GLN A 94 -4.15 15.93 -7.66
N THR A 95 -2.85 16.20 -7.58
CA THR A 95 -1.90 15.40 -6.80
C THR A 95 -1.47 16.22 -5.60
N THR A 96 -2.07 15.94 -4.45
CA THR A 96 -1.96 16.82 -3.28
C THR A 96 -1.17 16.20 -2.14
N ASN A 97 -0.89 14.89 -2.22
CA ASN A 97 -0.31 14.11 -1.15
C ASN A 97 -1.06 14.28 0.20
N GLY A 98 -2.36 14.57 0.11
CA GLY A 98 -3.27 14.80 1.23
C GLY A 98 -3.29 16.23 1.79
N GLY A 99 -2.46 17.15 1.30
CA GLY A 99 -2.35 18.52 1.81
C GLY A 99 -2.84 19.59 0.83
N TRP A 100 -3.42 20.66 1.38
CA TRP A 100 -3.85 21.85 0.64
C TRP A 100 -2.68 22.61 0.03
N ALA A 101 -1.47 22.47 0.58
CA ALA A 101 -0.24 23.06 0.04
C ALA A 101 0.02 22.72 -1.44
N PHE A 102 -0.53 21.60 -1.91
CA PHE A 102 -0.33 21.08 -3.26
C PHE A 102 -1.58 21.17 -4.16
N GLU A 103 -2.66 21.84 -3.72
CA GLU A 103 -3.92 21.94 -4.47
C GLU A 103 -3.73 22.55 -5.87
N ASP A 104 -2.89 23.57 -5.93
CA ASP A 104 -2.60 24.32 -7.16
C ASP A 104 -1.38 23.79 -7.91
N CYS A 105 -0.80 22.67 -7.48
CA CYS A 105 0.28 22.05 -8.24
C CYS A 105 -0.22 21.55 -9.58
N ARG A 106 0.55 21.84 -10.64
CA ARG A 106 0.30 21.42 -12.01
C ARG A 106 1.51 20.65 -12.54
N PRO A 107 1.61 19.34 -12.25
CA PRO A 107 2.71 18.52 -12.74
C PRO A 107 2.74 18.53 -14.28
N PRO A 108 3.92 18.70 -14.91
CA PRO A 108 4.02 18.72 -16.37
C PRO A 108 3.81 17.35 -17.00
N HIS A 109 3.93 16.27 -16.21
CA HIS A 109 3.85 14.89 -16.68
C HIS A 109 3.06 14.03 -15.68
N THR A 110 2.25 13.12 -16.22
CA THR A 110 1.61 12.05 -15.46
C THR A 110 2.66 11.01 -15.05
N ALA A 111 2.53 10.50 -13.82
CA ALA A 111 3.45 9.50 -13.27
C ALA A 111 3.54 8.28 -14.18
N LYS A 112 4.76 7.73 -14.33
CA LYS A 112 5.03 6.65 -15.29
C LYS A 112 4.14 5.43 -15.07
N VAL A 113 3.90 5.06 -13.81
CA VAL A 113 3.03 3.96 -13.39
C VAL A 113 1.59 4.13 -13.88
N ILE A 114 1.06 5.35 -13.84
CA ILE A 114 -0.30 5.66 -14.30
C ILE A 114 -0.36 5.59 -15.83
N THR A 115 0.64 6.15 -16.51
CA THR A 115 0.74 6.08 -17.97
C THR A 115 0.80 4.62 -18.45
N GLN A 116 1.60 3.76 -17.79
CA GLN A 116 1.66 2.33 -18.11
C GLN A 116 0.30 1.63 -17.95
N ALA A 117 -0.43 1.92 -16.87
CA ALA A 117 -1.76 1.35 -16.64
C ALA A 117 -2.78 1.79 -17.73
N ILE A 118 -2.80 3.08 -18.07
CA ILE A 118 -3.68 3.64 -19.11
C ILE A 118 -3.30 3.08 -20.49
N ASP A 119 -2.01 2.98 -20.80
CA ASP A 119 -1.51 2.41 -22.06
C ASP A 119 -1.92 0.94 -22.19
N ALA A 120 -1.96 0.20 -21.08
CA ALA A 120 -2.46 -1.18 -21.00
C ALA A 120 -4.00 -1.30 -21.11
N GLY A 121 -4.71 -0.19 -21.28
CA GLY A 121 -6.16 -0.14 -21.46
C GLY A 121 -6.97 -0.08 -20.17
N MET A 122 -6.35 0.24 -19.04
CA MET A 122 -7.05 0.35 -17.75
C MET A 122 -7.69 1.74 -17.57
N ILE A 123 -8.70 1.83 -16.70
CA ILE A 123 -9.53 3.03 -16.52
C ILE A 123 -9.33 3.60 -15.10
N LEU A 124 -8.81 4.82 -15.00
CA LEU A 124 -8.52 5.44 -13.70
C LEU A 124 -9.78 6.03 -13.06
N MET A 125 -10.28 5.41 -11.99
CA MET A 125 -11.51 5.81 -11.27
C MET A 125 -11.33 7.03 -10.36
N GLY A 126 -10.10 7.29 -9.91
CA GLY A 126 -9.81 8.44 -9.07
C GLY A 126 -8.50 8.30 -8.31
N LYS A 127 -8.25 9.31 -7.47
CA LYS A 127 -7.11 9.35 -6.56
C LYS A 127 -7.55 8.91 -5.18
N ALA A 128 -6.85 7.93 -4.62
CA ALA A 128 -7.06 7.45 -3.26
C ALA A 128 -6.52 8.45 -2.22
N ASN A 129 -7.27 8.65 -1.14
CA ASN A 129 -6.79 9.32 0.05
C ASN A 129 -5.63 8.51 0.69
N LEU A 130 -4.88 9.15 1.58
CA LEU A 130 -3.70 8.61 2.22
C LEU A 130 -3.49 9.23 3.59
N SER A 131 -2.61 8.65 4.40
CA SER A 131 -1.99 9.41 5.50
C SER A 131 -1.18 10.57 4.91
N GLN A 132 -1.48 11.80 5.31
CA GLN A 132 -0.88 13.00 4.73
C GLN A 132 0.65 12.92 4.69
N PHE A 133 1.21 13.25 3.53
CA PHE A 133 2.64 13.15 3.26
C PHE A 133 3.22 11.79 3.63
N GLY A 134 2.57 10.70 3.21
CA GLY A 134 3.05 9.33 3.49
C GLY A 134 3.14 8.99 4.98
N ASN A 135 2.28 9.58 5.81
CA ASN A 135 2.34 9.51 7.27
C ASN A 135 3.53 10.26 7.91
N TRP A 136 4.08 11.23 7.18
CA TRP A 136 5.27 11.99 7.58
C TRP A 136 5.01 13.42 8.04
N LYS A 137 3.75 13.80 8.21
CA LYS A 137 3.42 15.12 8.72
C LYS A 137 3.71 15.26 10.22
N ALA A 138 3.08 14.44 11.04
CA ALA A 138 3.10 14.58 12.50
C ALA A 138 3.16 13.23 13.22
N SER A 139 3.59 13.25 14.48
CA SER A 139 3.44 12.13 15.40
C SER A 139 1.98 11.94 15.81
N ASN A 140 1.60 10.71 16.15
CA ASN A 140 0.25 10.33 16.61
C ASN A 140 -0.91 10.62 15.63
N MET A 141 -0.60 10.89 14.36
CA MET A 141 -1.60 10.96 13.30
C MET A 141 -2.03 9.54 12.91
N PRO A 142 -3.34 9.23 12.87
CA PRO A 142 -3.83 7.91 12.48
C PRO A 142 -3.57 7.65 11.00
N GLY A 143 -3.39 6.37 10.67
CA GLY A 143 -3.47 5.89 9.30
C GLY A 143 -4.72 6.42 8.56
N GLY A 144 -4.54 6.94 7.35
CA GLY A 144 -5.65 7.39 6.49
C GLY A 144 -6.17 8.80 6.69
N TRP A 145 -5.62 9.58 7.63
CA TRP A 145 -6.00 10.98 7.78
C TRP A 145 -5.22 11.89 6.84
N SER A 146 -5.91 12.83 6.21
CA SER A 146 -5.28 13.98 5.56
C SER A 146 -6.12 15.25 5.67
N ALA A 147 -5.46 16.41 5.68
CA ALA A 147 -6.11 17.72 5.76
C ALA A 147 -7.14 17.94 4.64
N ARG A 148 -6.86 17.43 3.43
CA ARG A 148 -7.75 17.57 2.28
C ARG A 148 -8.82 16.47 2.20
N GLY A 149 -8.46 15.23 2.52
CA GLY A 149 -9.35 14.07 2.37
C GLY A 149 -10.16 13.69 3.61
N GLY A 150 -9.78 14.21 4.77
CA GLY A 150 -10.27 13.76 6.07
C GLY A 150 -9.78 12.34 6.42
N GLN A 151 -10.44 11.72 7.40
CA GLN A 151 -10.12 10.38 7.88
C GLN A 151 -10.75 9.28 7.00
N THR A 152 -9.94 8.54 6.24
CA THR A 152 -10.38 7.28 5.62
C THR A 152 -10.84 6.29 6.69
N GLN A 153 -11.97 5.61 6.46
CA GLN A 153 -12.53 4.59 7.34
C GLN A 153 -12.32 3.20 6.74
N SER A 154 -12.18 2.19 7.59
CA SER A 154 -12.12 0.79 7.14
C SER A 154 -13.46 0.34 6.53
N ALA A 155 -13.37 -0.54 5.52
CA ALA A 155 -14.53 -1.24 4.97
C ALA A 155 -15.03 -2.38 5.88
N TYR A 156 -14.18 -2.87 6.80
CA TYR A 156 -14.46 -4.02 7.67
C TYR A 156 -14.77 -3.66 9.12
N VAL A 157 -14.40 -2.46 9.56
CA VAL A 157 -14.62 -2.01 10.94
C VAL A 157 -15.84 -1.09 11.04
N ARG A 158 -16.70 -1.37 12.02
CA ARG A 158 -17.87 -0.57 12.40
C ARG A 158 -17.48 0.53 13.39
N GLY A 159 -18.27 1.59 13.50
CA GLY A 159 -18.03 2.67 14.47
C GLY A 159 -16.94 3.67 14.10
N GLY A 160 -16.02 3.30 13.19
CA GLY A 160 -14.96 4.18 12.68
C GLY A 160 -13.68 4.13 13.51
N VAL A 161 -12.74 5.01 13.20
CA VAL A 161 -11.45 5.09 13.91
C VAL A 161 -11.66 5.63 15.33
N ILE A 162 -11.19 4.87 16.32
CA ILE A 162 -11.19 5.23 17.75
C ILE A 162 -9.74 5.41 18.24
N ASP A 163 -9.57 5.87 19.48
CA ASP A 163 -8.25 5.96 20.11
C ASP A 163 -7.78 4.58 20.63
N ASP A 164 -7.40 3.71 19.69
CA ASP A 164 -6.80 2.39 19.97
C ASP A 164 -5.34 2.27 19.49
N GLY A 165 -4.66 3.41 19.32
CA GLY A 165 -3.24 3.49 18.95
C GLY A 165 -3.01 3.84 17.47
N ILE A 166 -1.75 4.14 17.12
CA ILE A 166 -1.33 4.59 15.78
C ILE A 166 -1.64 3.52 14.72
N TYR A 167 -1.49 2.24 15.09
CA TYR A 167 -1.87 1.08 14.29
C TYR A 167 -2.92 0.22 15.02
N GLY A 168 -3.84 0.89 15.73
CA GLY A 168 -4.99 0.27 16.38
C GLY A 168 -5.84 -0.55 15.40
N HIS A 169 -6.58 -1.52 15.92
CA HIS A 169 -7.40 -2.40 15.09
C HIS A 169 -8.52 -1.64 14.36
N SER A 170 -8.98 -0.50 14.91
CA SER A 170 -9.97 0.36 14.26
C SER A 170 -9.46 1.09 13.03
N ASN A 171 -8.14 1.25 12.95
CA ASN A 171 -7.46 2.04 11.95
C ASN A 171 -7.28 1.24 10.64
N PRO A 172 -7.65 1.77 9.46
CA PRO A 172 -7.36 1.14 8.17
C PRO A 172 -5.86 1.14 7.80
N SER A 173 -4.98 1.58 8.72
CA SER A 173 -3.54 1.75 8.59
C SER A 173 -3.16 2.69 7.44
N GLY A 174 -1.91 2.68 6.99
CA GLY A 174 -1.43 3.59 5.97
C GLY A 174 0.05 3.43 5.65
N SER A 175 0.58 4.24 4.75
CA SER A 175 -0.05 5.44 4.20
C SER A 175 -0.92 5.24 2.94
N SER A 176 -0.87 4.09 2.24
CA SER A 176 -1.70 3.83 1.04
C SER A 176 -3.14 3.44 1.38
N THR A 177 -3.72 4.11 2.37
CA THR A 177 -4.98 3.74 3.02
C THR A 177 -6.16 3.72 2.08
N GLY A 178 -6.38 4.82 1.34
CA GLY A 178 -7.50 4.94 0.42
C GLY A 178 -7.41 3.94 -0.73
N SER A 179 -6.20 3.56 -1.16
CA SER A 179 -6.01 2.55 -2.21
C SER A 179 -6.48 1.18 -1.73
N ALA A 180 -6.14 0.78 -0.50
CA ALA A 180 -6.59 -0.47 0.09
C ALA A 180 -8.11 -0.47 0.38
N VAL A 181 -8.64 0.62 0.95
CA VAL A 181 -10.07 0.75 1.23
C VAL A 181 -10.90 0.79 -0.07
N ALA A 182 -10.40 1.44 -1.13
CA ALA A 182 -11.09 1.48 -2.41
C ALA A 182 -11.27 0.08 -3.02
N VAL A 183 -10.25 -0.78 -2.95
CA VAL A 183 -10.37 -2.16 -3.44
C VAL A 183 -11.34 -2.97 -2.59
N SER A 184 -11.17 -2.96 -1.26
CA SER A 184 -12.05 -3.72 -0.35
C SER A 184 -13.51 -3.25 -0.35
N ALA A 185 -13.77 -1.99 -0.71
CA ALA A 185 -15.12 -1.44 -0.86
C ALA A 185 -15.74 -1.63 -2.25
N GLY A 186 -15.01 -2.26 -3.20
CA GLY A 186 -15.48 -2.50 -4.55
C GLY A 186 -15.50 -1.26 -5.46
N PHE A 187 -14.66 -0.25 -5.19
CA PHE A 187 -14.55 0.93 -6.05
C PHE A 187 -13.75 0.64 -7.32
N ALA A 188 -12.82 -0.32 -7.24
CA ALA A 188 -12.09 -0.92 -8.34
C ALA A 188 -11.50 -2.27 -7.86
N PRO A 189 -11.29 -3.27 -8.73
CA PRO A 189 -10.71 -4.56 -8.32
C PRO A 189 -9.22 -4.47 -7.97
N VAL A 190 -8.52 -3.43 -8.43
CA VAL A 190 -7.10 -3.23 -8.19
C VAL A 190 -6.76 -1.76 -7.94
N SER A 191 -5.66 -1.53 -7.22
CA SER A 191 -5.13 -0.19 -6.99
C SER A 191 -3.61 -0.14 -6.99
N ILE A 192 -3.05 1.07 -7.06
CA ILE A 192 -1.62 1.35 -6.89
C ILE A 192 -1.42 2.16 -5.60
N GLY A 193 -0.39 1.81 -4.84
CA GLY A 193 0.11 2.58 -3.70
C GLY A 193 1.62 2.77 -3.75
N SER A 194 2.17 3.29 -2.66
CA SER A 194 3.61 3.39 -2.46
C SER A 194 4.01 2.96 -1.06
N ASP A 195 5.21 2.40 -0.95
CA ASP A 195 5.74 1.88 0.31
C ASP A 195 7.18 2.34 0.54
N PHE A 196 7.46 2.70 1.78
CA PHE A 196 8.82 2.80 2.32
C PHE A 196 8.98 1.71 3.38
N ASN A 197 8.16 1.72 4.43
CA ASN A 197 8.19 0.77 5.55
C ASN A 197 6.80 0.27 6.02
N GLY A 198 6.07 -0.39 5.13
CA GLY A 198 4.74 -0.95 5.36
C GLY A 198 3.59 -0.08 4.88
N SER A 199 3.87 1.00 4.15
CA SER A 199 2.84 1.90 3.62
C SER A 199 1.92 1.28 2.55
N LEU A 200 2.26 0.10 2.01
CA LEU A 200 1.39 -0.77 1.20
C LEU A 200 0.93 -1.99 2.00
N THR A 201 1.87 -2.70 2.65
CA THR A 201 1.56 -3.97 3.30
C THR A 201 0.61 -3.81 4.48
N ASN A 202 0.79 -2.80 5.33
CA ASN A 202 -0.06 -2.56 6.50
C ASN A 202 -1.52 -2.27 6.14
N PRO A 203 -1.85 -1.30 5.25
CA PRO A 203 -3.24 -1.09 4.85
C PRO A 203 -3.82 -2.27 4.06
N ALA A 204 -3.02 -3.01 3.28
CA ALA A 204 -3.48 -4.22 2.61
C ALA A 204 -3.93 -5.31 3.60
N ILE A 205 -3.19 -5.52 4.69
CA ILE A 205 -3.56 -6.45 5.77
C ILE A 205 -4.91 -6.06 6.37
N ARG A 206 -5.10 -4.76 6.68
CA ARG A 206 -6.37 -4.24 7.23
C ARG A 206 -7.55 -4.34 6.27
N ALA A 207 -7.28 -4.35 4.97
CA ALA A 207 -8.27 -4.44 3.91
C ALA A 207 -8.46 -5.86 3.35
N SER A 208 -7.81 -6.87 3.93
CA SER A 208 -7.84 -8.27 3.44
C SER A 208 -7.46 -8.37 1.95
N LEU A 209 -6.36 -7.72 1.57
CA LEU A 209 -5.85 -7.68 0.20
C LEU A 209 -4.50 -8.38 0.05
N TYR A 210 -4.25 -8.86 -1.16
CA TYR A 210 -2.93 -9.27 -1.60
C TYR A 210 -2.15 -8.03 -2.04
N THR A 211 -0.89 -7.95 -1.63
CA THR A 211 0.06 -6.96 -2.14
C THR A 211 1.47 -7.53 -2.10
N ILE A 212 2.35 -6.93 -2.90
CA ILE A 212 3.77 -7.19 -2.88
C ILE A 212 4.46 -5.83 -2.83
N ARG A 213 5.33 -5.60 -1.86
CA ARG A 213 6.37 -4.59 -1.96
C ARG A 213 7.48 -5.20 -2.80
N VAL A 214 7.74 -4.69 -4.00
CA VAL A 214 8.85 -5.19 -4.82
C VAL A 214 10.19 -4.64 -4.33
N THR A 215 11.29 -5.24 -4.79
CA THR A 215 12.61 -4.63 -4.63
C THR A 215 12.61 -3.24 -5.27
N PRO A 216 13.07 -2.18 -4.55
CA PRO A 216 13.16 -0.83 -5.07
C PRO A 216 13.82 -0.77 -6.46
N GLY A 217 13.27 0.06 -7.35
CA GLY A 217 13.70 0.19 -8.74
C GLY A 217 13.08 -0.79 -9.75
N ILE A 218 12.30 -1.80 -9.32
CA ILE A 218 11.55 -2.67 -10.27
C ILE A 218 10.40 -1.91 -10.95
N VAL A 219 9.71 -1.02 -10.22
CA VAL A 219 8.65 -0.16 -10.75
C VAL A 219 9.15 1.28 -10.69
N SER A 220 8.90 2.05 -11.75
CA SER A 220 9.33 3.44 -11.81
C SER A 220 8.58 4.32 -10.80
N GLU A 221 9.33 4.99 -9.93
CA GLU A 221 8.82 6.01 -9.00
C GLU A 221 8.62 7.39 -9.66
N ALA A 222 9.00 7.55 -10.93
CA ALA A 222 8.92 8.83 -11.64
C ALA A 222 7.50 9.43 -11.63
N GLY A 223 7.41 10.65 -11.09
CA GLY A 223 6.15 11.38 -10.89
C GLY A 223 5.41 11.00 -9.60
N GLY A 224 5.98 10.15 -8.74
CA GLY A 224 5.54 9.97 -7.36
C GLY A 224 6.15 11.01 -6.42
N PHE A 225 5.50 11.24 -5.27
CA PHE A 225 6.07 11.99 -4.16
C PHE A 225 7.13 11.12 -3.47
N PRO A 226 8.41 11.53 -3.46
CA PRO A 226 9.49 10.74 -2.92
C PRO A 226 9.58 10.87 -1.38
N PHE A 227 9.81 9.74 -0.71
CA PHE A 227 10.05 9.65 0.72
C PHE A 227 11.52 9.35 1.00
N SER A 228 12.10 8.41 0.27
CA SER A 228 13.51 8.05 0.38
C SER A 228 14.22 8.11 -0.97
N VAL A 229 15.55 8.06 -0.95
CA VAL A 229 16.36 8.14 -2.17
C VAL A 229 16.34 6.83 -2.97
N ASP A 230 16.22 5.68 -2.30
CA ASP A 230 16.47 4.37 -2.90
C ASP A 230 15.75 3.18 -2.23
N ARG A 231 14.75 3.48 -1.38
CA ARG A 231 13.95 2.47 -0.65
C ARG A 231 12.47 2.58 -0.93
N ASP A 232 12.03 3.55 -1.71
CA ASP A 232 10.63 3.62 -2.06
C ASP A 232 10.28 2.47 -3.01
N SER A 233 9.04 2.04 -2.96
CA SER A 233 8.47 1.10 -3.91
C SER A 233 7.07 1.58 -4.31
N VAL A 234 6.67 1.19 -5.51
CA VAL A 234 5.36 1.50 -6.09
C VAL A 234 4.76 0.19 -6.54
N ASP A 235 3.65 -0.20 -5.94
CA ASP A 235 3.16 -1.56 -6.10
C ASP A 235 1.64 -1.67 -6.15
N PRO A 236 1.11 -2.77 -6.73
CA PRO A 236 -0.32 -2.99 -6.80
C PRO A 236 -0.88 -3.59 -5.50
N MET A 237 -2.18 -3.39 -5.30
CA MET A 237 -3.01 -4.13 -4.33
C MET A 237 -4.22 -4.70 -5.05
N ALA A 238 -4.59 -5.93 -4.71
CA ALA A 238 -5.69 -6.64 -5.36
C ALA A 238 -6.39 -7.63 -4.40
N ASN A 239 -7.62 -8.04 -4.75
CA ASN A 239 -8.35 -9.09 -4.05
C ASN A 239 -7.96 -10.52 -4.50
N GLY A 240 -7.13 -10.65 -5.54
CA GLY A 240 -6.60 -11.92 -6.03
C GLY A 240 -5.12 -11.87 -6.45
N VAL A 241 -4.41 -12.99 -6.31
CA VAL A 241 -2.99 -13.12 -6.68
C VAL A 241 -2.79 -12.94 -8.19
N GLU A 242 -3.71 -13.46 -9.01
CA GLU A 242 -3.63 -13.32 -10.47
C GLU A 242 -3.71 -11.86 -10.90
N ASP A 243 -4.65 -11.09 -10.33
CA ASP A 243 -4.79 -9.66 -10.59
C ASP A 243 -3.55 -8.88 -10.15
N LEU A 244 -2.99 -9.23 -8.99
CA LEU A 244 -1.76 -8.63 -8.48
C LEU A 244 -0.59 -8.84 -9.45
N VAL A 245 -0.42 -10.07 -9.95
CA VAL A 245 0.65 -10.42 -10.91
C VAL A 245 0.42 -9.75 -12.26
N ASN A 246 -0.82 -9.76 -12.77
CA ASN A 246 -1.18 -9.12 -14.03
C ASN A 246 -0.91 -7.61 -13.98
N PHE A 247 -1.26 -6.95 -12.87
CA PHE A 247 -1.02 -5.53 -12.72
C PHE A 247 0.47 -5.23 -12.54
N LEU A 248 1.19 -6.02 -11.74
CA LEU A 248 2.63 -5.86 -11.59
C LEU A 248 3.37 -5.98 -12.93
N ASN A 249 2.99 -6.94 -13.78
CA ASN A 249 3.55 -7.11 -15.12
C ASN A 249 3.34 -5.90 -16.06
N ILE A 250 2.30 -5.11 -15.82
CA ILE A 250 2.02 -3.88 -16.58
C ILE A 250 2.94 -2.74 -16.13
N ILE A 251 3.15 -2.60 -14.82
CA ILE A 251 3.84 -1.45 -14.24
C ILE A 251 5.34 -1.65 -14.03
N ALA A 252 5.80 -2.90 -13.96
CA ALA A 252 7.23 -3.22 -13.83
C ALA A 252 8.04 -2.74 -15.04
N ASP A 253 9.25 -2.26 -14.78
CA ASP A 253 10.25 -1.99 -15.81
C ASP A 253 10.81 -3.31 -16.33
N LYS A 254 10.35 -3.70 -17.53
CA LYS A 254 10.79 -4.92 -18.22
C LYS A 254 12.27 -4.94 -18.55
N SER A 255 12.97 -3.80 -18.50
CA SER A 255 14.42 -3.73 -18.69
C SER A 255 15.21 -4.02 -17.42
N HIS A 256 14.55 -4.02 -16.25
CA HIS A 256 15.20 -4.28 -14.98
C HIS A 256 15.67 -5.75 -14.91
N PRO A 257 16.93 -6.03 -14.54
CA PRO A 257 17.53 -7.37 -14.65
C PRO A 257 16.91 -8.43 -13.73
N ARG A 258 16.18 -8.01 -12.68
CA ARG A 258 15.42 -8.90 -11.79
C ARG A 258 13.99 -9.20 -12.27
N VAL A 259 13.52 -8.52 -13.31
CA VAL A 259 12.19 -8.79 -13.88
C VAL A 259 12.34 -9.94 -14.89
N PRO A 260 11.57 -11.03 -14.77
CA PRO A 260 11.63 -12.13 -15.73
C PRO A 260 11.34 -11.63 -17.14
N SER A 261 12.08 -12.11 -18.14
CA SER A 261 11.95 -11.65 -19.54
C SER A 261 10.55 -11.85 -20.13
N GLN A 262 9.83 -12.87 -19.66
CA GLN A 262 8.46 -13.19 -20.05
C GLN A 262 7.42 -12.59 -19.07
N GLY A 263 7.84 -11.87 -18.04
CA GLY A 263 7.01 -11.36 -16.96
C GLY A 263 6.84 -12.34 -15.79
N TYR A 264 6.41 -11.83 -14.65
CA TYR A 264 6.09 -12.62 -13.46
C TYR A 264 4.98 -13.64 -13.75
N GLY A 265 5.08 -14.81 -13.11
CA GLY A 265 4.08 -15.88 -13.20
C GLY A 265 4.12 -16.72 -14.49
N THR A 266 5.08 -16.46 -15.39
CA THR A 266 5.26 -17.20 -16.66
C THR A 266 6.31 -18.31 -16.59
N GLU A 267 7.21 -18.27 -15.62
CA GLU A 267 8.20 -19.33 -15.35
C GLU A 267 7.58 -20.51 -14.58
N LYS A 268 8.39 -21.52 -14.24
CA LYS A 268 7.95 -22.67 -13.43
C LYS A 268 7.34 -22.16 -12.12
N ARG A 269 6.03 -22.33 -11.96
CA ARG A 269 5.33 -22.07 -10.70
C ARG A 269 5.83 -23.06 -9.65
N LEU A 270 6.48 -22.54 -8.61
CA LEU A 270 6.82 -23.33 -7.43
C LEU A 270 5.54 -23.64 -6.65
N GLY A 271 5.39 -24.88 -6.23
CA GLY A 271 4.39 -25.27 -5.24
C GLY A 271 4.96 -25.12 -3.84
N TRP A 272 4.09 -25.16 -2.83
CA TRP A 272 4.55 -25.19 -1.43
C TRP A 272 5.57 -26.30 -1.18
N GLY A 273 5.35 -27.48 -1.78
CA GLY A 273 6.24 -28.65 -1.64
C GLY A 273 7.64 -28.48 -2.22
N ASP A 274 7.92 -27.39 -2.93
CA ASP A 274 9.26 -27.02 -3.41
C ASP A 274 10.00 -26.10 -2.42
N LEU A 275 9.32 -25.56 -1.39
CA LEU A 275 9.81 -24.45 -0.57
C LEU A 275 10.23 -24.89 0.83
N THR A 276 11.39 -24.43 1.26
CA THR A 276 11.81 -24.40 2.67
C THR A 276 11.43 -23.05 3.29
N ILE A 277 10.61 -23.08 4.34
CA ILE A 277 10.01 -21.91 4.95
C ILE A 277 10.59 -21.71 6.35
N ALA A 278 11.11 -20.52 6.64
CA ALA A 278 11.42 -20.11 8.00
C ALA A 278 10.23 -19.33 8.60
N THR A 279 9.92 -19.51 9.89
CA THR A 279 8.80 -18.82 10.56
C THR A 279 9.27 -18.04 11.78
N LEU A 280 8.72 -16.85 12.02
CA LEU A 280 8.92 -16.10 13.27
C LEU A 280 7.96 -16.54 14.37
N ASP A 281 8.25 -16.24 15.64
CA ASP A 281 7.31 -16.53 16.74
C ASP A 281 6.22 -15.43 16.84
N PRO A 282 4.93 -15.75 16.59
CA PRO A 282 3.85 -14.77 16.71
C PRO A 282 3.67 -14.19 18.12
N ARG A 283 4.23 -14.85 19.14
CA ARG A 283 4.19 -14.38 20.52
C ARG A 283 5.28 -13.34 20.84
N LYS A 284 6.20 -13.11 19.91
CA LYS A 284 7.28 -12.12 20.02
C LYS A 284 7.16 -11.03 18.96
N TRP A 285 6.64 -11.39 17.79
CA TRP A 285 6.49 -10.50 16.64
C TRP A 285 5.08 -9.93 16.57
N TYR A 286 4.81 -8.97 17.45
CA TYR A 286 3.55 -8.22 17.50
C TYR A 286 3.83 -6.74 17.82
N LEU A 287 2.86 -5.87 17.53
CA LEU A 287 2.96 -4.44 17.84
C LEU A 287 2.84 -4.20 19.36
N SER A 288 3.66 -3.31 19.92
CA SER A 288 3.61 -2.98 21.34
C SER A 288 2.30 -2.27 21.72
N GLU A 289 1.90 -2.33 23.00
CA GLU A 289 0.67 -1.68 23.49
C GLU A 289 0.66 -0.16 23.29
N GLN A 290 1.84 0.46 23.20
CA GLN A 290 1.97 1.89 22.88
C GLN A 290 1.56 2.20 21.44
N VAL A 291 1.74 1.25 20.54
CA VAL A 291 1.48 1.38 19.10
C VAL A 291 0.08 0.87 18.74
N GLN A 292 -0.36 -0.21 19.39
CA GLN A 292 -1.67 -0.84 19.19
C GLN A 292 -2.24 -1.23 20.55
N LYS A 293 -3.25 -0.50 21.02
CA LYS A 293 -3.89 -0.80 22.30
C LYS A 293 -4.60 -2.16 22.20
N PRO A 294 -4.51 -3.01 23.24
CA PRO A 294 -5.16 -4.31 23.22
C PRO A 294 -6.68 -4.21 23.02
N GLN A 295 -7.21 -5.02 22.11
CA GLN A 295 -8.65 -5.28 21.99
C GLN A 295 -8.96 -6.70 22.49
N PRO A 296 -10.13 -6.94 23.13
CA PRO A 296 -10.46 -8.24 23.70
C PRO A 296 -10.32 -9.38 22.68
N GLY A 297 -9.45 -10.35 22.98
CA GLY A 297 -9.23 -11.55 22.16
C GLY A 297 -8.49 -11.33 20.83
N ALA A 298 -8.22 -10.10 20.40
CA ALA A 298 -7.64 -9.82 19.08
C ALA A 298 -6.22 -10.39 18.94
N LEU A 299 -5.31 -10.08 19.88
CA LEU A 299 -3.93 -10.60 19.84
C LEU A 299 -3.90 -12.13 19.98
N ASP A 300 -4.72 -12.70 20.87
CA ASP A 300 -4.83 -14.15 21.04
C ASP A 300 -5.33 -14.84 19.77
N GLN A 301 -6.27 -14.23 19.05
CA GLN A 301 -6.74 -14.70 17.75
C GLN A 301 -5.63 -14.64 16.70
N ILE A 302 -4.93 -13.51 16.58
CA ILE A 302 -3.80 -13.35 15.65
C ILE A 302 -2.75 -14.43 15.88
N ILE A 303 -2.35 -14.64 17.13
CA ILE A 303 -1.35 -15.66 17.51
C ILE A 303 -1.86 -17.06 17.15
N ARG A 304 -3.08 -17.40 17.55
CA ARG A 304 -3.68 -18.71 17.29
C ARG A 304 -3.77 -19.02 15.80
N GLU A 305 -4.36 -18.12 15.01
CA GLU A 305 -4.56 -18.32 13.57
C GLU A 305 -3.23 -18.36 12.82
N THR A 306 -2.24 -17.55 13.23
CA THR A 306 -0.88 -17.63 12.66
C THR A 306 -0.24 -18.99 12.90
N LEU A 307 -0.37 -19.54 14.12
CA LEU A 307 0.14 -20.87 14.44
C LEU A 307 -0.59 -21.98 13.68
N GLU A 308 -1.90 -21.87 13.50
CA GLU A 308 -2.70 -22.79 12.68
C GLU A 308 -2.25 -22.75 11.21
N ALA A 309 -1.95 -21.56 10.67
CA ALA A 309 -1.38 -21.42 9.33
C ALA A 309 0.00 -22.11 9.22
N TYR A 310 0.85 -21.98 10.24
CA TYR A 310 2.15 -22.66 10.28
C TYR A 310 2.00 -24.18 10.34
N GLU A 311 1.04 -24.72 11.10
CA GLU A 311 0.75 -26.15 11.10
C GLU A 311 0.27 -26.64 9.73
N LYS A 312 -0.57 -25.86 9.04
CA LYS A 312 -0.96 -26.17 7.67
C LYS A 312 0.24 -26.18 6.73
N LEU A 313 1.14 -25.21 6.85
CA LEU A 313 2.37 -25.15 6.04
C LEU A 313 3.28 -26.36 6.26
N LYS A 314 3.35 -26.93 7.47
CA LYS A 314 4.12 -28.17 7.72
C LYS A 314 3.64 -29.37 6.89
N SER A 315 2.35 -29.38 6.52
CA SER A 315 1.77 -30.42 5.65
C SER A 315 1.95 -30.16 4.15
N LEU A 316 2.25 -28.92 3.76
CA LEU A 316 2.30 -28.48 2.36
C LEU A 316 3.73 -28.21 1.86
N ALA A 317 4.58 -27.65 2.72
CA ALA A 317 5.91 -27.20 2.38
C ALA A 317 6.92 -28.35 2.32
N HIS A 318 8.02 -28.18 1.58
CA HIS A 318 9.13 -29.13 1.63
C HIS A 318 9.64 -29.29 3.06
N ARG A 319 9.83 -28.16 3.74
CA ARG A 319 10.29 -28.09 5.12
C ARG A 319 9.85 -26.76 5.75
N VAL A 320 9.43 -26.79 7.02
CA VAL A 320 9.18 -25.60 7.82
C VAL A 320 10.15 -25.59 9.00
N ILE A 321 10.83 -24.47 9.23
CA ILE A 321 11.85 -24.27 10.26
C ILE A 321 11.44 -23.07 11.10
N GLY A 322 11.57 -23.18 12.42
CA GLY A 322 11.39 -22.05 13.32
C GLY A 322 10.92 -22.45 14.72
N PRO A 323 10.70 -21.47 15.61
CA PRO A 323 10.84 -20.04 15.34
C PRO A 323 12.30 -19.64 15.08
N VAL A 324 12.53 -18.82 14.05
CA VAL A 324 13.82 -18.14 13.82
C VAL A 324 13.71 -16.72 14.38
N GLU A 325 14.87 -16.09 14.62
CA GLU A 325 14.93 -14.71 15.09
C GLU A 325 15.48 -13.81 13.98
N LEU A 326 14.77 -12.73 13.69
CA LEU A 326 15.36 -11.58 13.01
C LEU A 326 15.93 -10.64 14.08
N MET A 327 16.85 -9.76 13.69
CA MET A 327 17.45 -8.82 14.64
C MET A 327 16.38 -7.86 15.21
N THR A 328 16.31 -7.67 16.54
CA THR A 328 15.38 -6.73 17.19
C THR A 328 16.09 -5.71 18.11
N ASP A 329 15.56 -4.48 18.05
CA ASP A 329 15.66 -3.31 18.95
C ASP A 329 16.90 -2.39 18.99
N ASP A 330 18.10 -2.76 19.44
CA ASP A 330 19.07 -1.70 19.81
C ASP A 330 19.75 -0.99 18.61
N VAL A 331 20.09 -1.72 17.55
CA VAL A 331 20.72 -1.12 16.35
C VAL A 331 19.68 -0.53 15.41
N LEU A 332 18.52 -1.18 15.31
CA LEU A 332 17.42 -0.72 14.47
C LEU A 332 16.77 0.52 15.06
N SER A 333 16.46 0.61 16.36
CA SER A 333 15.77 1.79 16.92
C SER A 333 16.53 3.10 16.68
N ALA A 334 17.83 3.14 17.00
CA ALA A 334 18.66 4.34 16.83
C ALA A 334 18.91 4.70 15.35
N THR A 335 19.08 3.70 14.47
CA THR A 335 19.31 3.95 13.03
C THR A 335 18.02 4.16 12.23
N ASN A 336 16.90 3.60 12.69
CA ASN A 336 15.55 3.78 12.16
C ASN A 336 15.12 5.22 12.39
N GLU A 337 15.23 5.74 13.63
CA GLU A 337 14.81 7.10 13.93
C GLU A 337 15.52 8.16 13.07
N ASP A 338 16.82 7.97 12.82
CA ASP A 338 17.63 8.86 11.98
C ASP A 338 17.36 8.68 10.47
N MET A 339 17.19 7.44 9.99
CA MET A 339 16.82 7.21 8.58
C MET A 339 15.45 7.78 8.24
N MET A 340 14.52 7.63 9.16
CA MET A 340 13.17 8.14 9.06
C MET A 340 13.14 9.67 8.93
N LYS A 341 14.11 10.39 9.51
CA LYS A 341 14.22 11.85 9.38
C LYS A 341 14.75 12.32 8.01
N ILE A 342 15.22 11.41 7.15
CA ILE A 342 15.78 11.77 5.84
C ILE A 342 14.66 11.83 4.80
N ILE A 343 13.98 12.97 4.75
CA ILE A 343 13.11 13.34 3.63
C ILE A 343 13.77 14.46 2.82
N ILE A 344 13.43 14.51 1.52
CA ILE A 344 13.95 15.49 0.56
C ILE A 344 13.96 16.91 1.13
N SER A 345 15.10 17.57 0.95
CA SER A 345 15.61 18.76 1.65
C SER A 345 14.92 20.10 1.34
N SER A 346 13.67 20.12 0.87
CA SER A 346 12.93 21.38 0.62
C SER A 346 11.55 21.39 1.28
N LEU A 347 11.48 21.01 2.55
CA LEU A 347 10.24 21.03 3.32
C LEU A 347 9.97 22.39 3.99
N SER A 348 10.93 23.32 4.01
CA SER A 348 10.78 24.61 4.72
C SER A 348 9.60 25.44 4.22
N GLU A 349 9.36 25.49 2.91
CA GLU A 349 8.21 26.18 2.33
C GLU A 349 6.89 25.50 2.71
N LEU A 350 6.86 24.17 2.73
CA LEU A 350 5.70 23.39 3.18
C LEU A 350 5.38 23.64 4.66
N ILE A 351 6.41 23.63 5.52
CA ILE A 351 6.29 23.93 6.96
C ILE A 351 5.73 25.34 7.17
N ALA A 352 6.27 26.32 6.43
CA ALA A 352 5.80 27.70 6.50
C ALA A 352 4.36 27.85 6.00
N PHE A 353 3.99 27.17 4.91
CA PHE A 353 2.62 27.12 4.41
C PHE A 353 1.66 26.59 5.48
N ASN A 354 1.96 25.43 6.09
CA ASN A 354 1.12 24.84 7.13
C ASN A 354 0.93 25.78 8.34
N GLN A 355 1.96 26.54 8.70
CA GLN A 355 1.89 27.55 9.77
C GLN A 355 1.07 28.79 9.39
N GLN A 356 1.04 29.17 8.12
CA GLN A 356 0.21 30.28 7.63
C GLN A 356 -1.25 29.85 7.45
N HIS A 357 -1.47 28.57 7.17
CA HIS A 357 -2.77 27.97 6.87
C HIS A 357 -3.22 26.97 7.96
N ARG A 358 -2.99 27.31 9.23
CA ARG A 358 -3.23 26.41 10.38
C ARG A 358 -4.66 25.92 10.48
N ASP A 359 -5.62 26.72 10.05
CA ASP A 359 -7.05 26.38 10.09
C ASP A 359 -7.38 25.16 9.23
N ILE A 360 -6.68 24.97 8.10
CA ILE A 360 -6.92 23.87 7.18
C ILE A 360 -5.82 22.79 7.23
N GLU A 361 -4.57 23.18 7.49
CA GLU A 361 -3.45 22.24 7.53
C GLU A 361 -3.14 21.76 8.94
N LEU A 362 -3.41 22.52 9.99
CA LEU A 362 -3.10 22.13 11.38
C LEU A 362 -4.34 22.29 12.28
N PRO A 363 -5.48 21.68 11.91
CA PRO A 363 -6.75 21.89 12.61
C PRO A 363 -6.64 21.53 14.09
N ALA A 364 -6.99 22.49 14.95
CA ALA A 364 -6.87 22.37 16.40
C ALA A 364 -7.66 21.21 17.02
N ALA A 365 -8.77 20.82 16.38
CA ALA A 365 -9.65 19.75 16.84
C ALA A 365 -9.23 18.35 16.38
N GLU A 366 -8.23 18.25 15.49
CA GLU A 366 -7.79 16.98 14.90
C GLU A 366 -6.28 16.81 15.15
N TYR A 367 -5.43 17.19 14.18
CA TYR A 367 -3.98 17.01 14.25
C TYR A 367 -3.24 18.34 14.05
N PRO A 368 -3.00 19.11 15.14
CA PRO A 368 -2.49 20.48 15.08
C PRO A 368 -0.96 20.60 14.98
N HIS A 369 -0.27 19.51 14.65
CA HIS A 369 1.19 19.41 14.68
C HIS A 369 1.76 18.98 13.33
N GLN A 370 3.04 19.27 13.13
CA GLN A 370 3.85 18.86 11.98
C GLN A 370 5.30 18.55 12.39
N ASP A 371 5.45 18.04 13.60
CA ASP A 371 6.73 17.81 14.28
C ASP A 371 7.67 16.92 13.48
N LYS A 372 7.16 15.92 12.73
CA LYS A 372 7.99 15.09 11.86
C LYS A 372 8.62 15.89 10.71
N LEU A 373 7.89 16.82 10.10
CA LEU A 373 8.44 17.69 9.05
C LEU A 373 9.53 18.59 9.61
N GLU A 374 9.27 19.21 10.76
CA GLU A 374 10.20 20.13 11.44
C GLU A 374 11.50 19.41 11.85
N GLN A 375 11.39 18.22 12.45
CA GLN A 375 12.54 17.38 12.82
C GLN A 375 13.33 16.90 11.60
N SER A 376 12.65 16.58 10.49
CA SER A 376 13.32 16.14 9.26
C SER A 376 14.19 17.25 8.66
N VAL A 377 13.72 18.51 8.67
CA VAL A 377 14.52 19.65 8.22
C VAL A 377 15.73 19.87 9.11
N GLU A 378 15.56 19.84 10.43
CA GLU A 378 16.66 19.98 11.39
C GLU A 378 17.73 18.90 11.18
N PHE A 379 17.30 17.64 11.07
CA PHE A 379 18.18 16.50 10.86
C PHE A 379 18.92 16.59 9.53
N CYS A 380 18.23 16.81 8.41
CA CYS A 380 18.84 16.91 7.09
C CYS A 380 19.85 18.06 7.00
N ASN A 381 19.61 19.19 7.67
CA ASN A 381 20.57 20.30 7.73
C ASN A 381 21.85 19.95 8.51
N SER A 382 21.76 19.01 9.46
CA SER A 382 22.91 18.55 10.25
C SER A 382 23.71 17.43 9.57
N LEU A 383 23.13 16.77 8.55
CA LEU A 383 23.69 15.56 7.96
C LEU A 383 24.58 15.84 6.75
N SER A 384 25.88 15.51 6.84
CA SER A 384 26.77 15.56 5.67
C SER A 384 26.44 14.46 4.66
N LYS A 385 26.85 14.62 3.38
CA LYS A 385 26.70 13.55 2.37
C LYS A 385 27.37 12.24 2.79
N GLU A 386 28.55 12.33 3.41
CA GLU A 386 29.25 11.16 3.96
C GLU A 386 28.51 10.59 5.18
N GLY A 387 27.88 11.45 5.98
CA GLY A 387 27.00 11.03 7.08
C GLY A 387 25.84 10.19 6.59
N TYR A 388 25.12 10.67 5.58
CA TYR A 388 24.04 9.93 4.93
C TYR A 388 24.53 8.58 4.40
N ALA A 389 25.61 8.57 3.62
CA ALA A 389 26.14 7.33 3.05
C ALA A 389 26.60 6.32 4.11
N ARG A 390 27.05 6.78 5.29
CA ARG A 390 27.38 5.88 6.41
C ARG A 390 26.11 5.28 7.02
N LEU A 391 25.10 6.10 7.26
CA LEU A 391 23.82 5.66 7.83
C LEU A 391 23.12 4.67 6.91
N ASP A 392 23.04 4.98 5.61
CA ASP A 392 22.47 4.09 4.58
C ASP A 392 23.15 2.70 4.57
N ARG A 393 24.49 2.66 4.61
CA ARG A 393 25.24 1.40 4.68
C ARG A 393 24.96 0.64 5.96
N ALA A 394 24.93 1.31 7.11
CA ALA A 394 24.69 0.67 8.40
C ALA A 394 23.30 0.03 8.46
N VAL A 395 22.27 0.75 7.99
CA VAL A 395 20.89 0.28 7.97
C VAL A 395 20.70 -0.87 6.99
N THR A 396 21.30 -0.76 5.80
CA THR A 396 21.27 -1.84 4.80
C THR A 396 21.95 -3.11 5.32
N ALA A 397 23.12 -2.99 5.94
CA ALA A 397 23.84 -4.13 6.52
C ALA A 397 23.08 -4.76 7.70
N ALA A 398 22.40 -3.95 8.51
CA ALA A 398 21.55 -4.43 9.60
C ALA A 398 20.35 -5.25 9.07
N GLY A 399 19.67 -4.76 8.03
CA GLY A 399 18.54 -5.46 7.40
C GLY A 399 18.93 -6.72 6.62
N LEU A 400 20.09 -6.71 5.97
CA LEU A 400 20.59 -7.84 5.16
C LEU A 400 21.42 -8.83 5.97
N GLU A 401 22.69 -8.49 6.22
CA GLU A 401 23.72 -9.43 6.66
C GLU A 401 23.48 -9.97 8.07
N ASN A 402 22.83 -9.16 8.92
CA ASN A 402 22.57 -9.51 10.31
C ASN A 402 21.13 -9.96 10.56
N SER A 403 20.29 -10.02 9.51
CA SER A 403 18.86 -10.33 9.64
C SER A 403 18.39 -11.28 8.53
N ILE A 404 17.82 -10.79 7.42
CA ILE A 404 17.14 -11.66 6.44
C ILE A 404 18.09 -12.66 5.78
N ASP A 405 19.23 -12.20 5.22
CA ASP A 405 20.16 -13.09 4.51
C ASP A 405 20.80 -14.11 5.44
N LYS A 406 21.05 -13.72 6.69
CA LYS A 406 21.54 -14.63 7.72
C LYS A 406 20.56 -15.76 7.93
N VAL A 407 19.29 -15.44 8.17
CA VAL A 407 18.23 -16.44 8.40
C VAL A 407 18.07 -17.35 7.19
N LEU A 408 17.96 -16.80 5.98
CA LEU A 408 17.81 -17.58 4.76
C LEU A 408 19.00 -18.53 4.54
N ARG A 409 20.23 -18.02 4.69
CA ARG A 409 21.47 -18.79 4.49
C ARG A 409 21.68 -19.88 5.54
N GLU A 410 21.55 -19.55 6.83
CA GLU A 410 21.82 -20.49 7.93
C GLU A 410 20.78 -21.62 8.01
N ASN A 411 19.54 -21.34 7.58
CA ASN A 411 18.45 -22.33 7.59
C ASN A 411 18.24 -23.01 6.23
N HIS A 412 18.95 -22.58 5.18
CA HIS A 412 18.68 -22.96 3.80
C HIS A 412 17.19 -22.78 3.46
N ALA A 413 16.63 -21.62 3.84
CA ALA A 413 15.23 -21.27 3.61
C ALA A 413 15.10 -20.42 2.35
N ASP A 414 13.98 -20.60 1.65
CA ASP A 414 13.61 -19.81 0.45
C ASP A 414 12.84 -18.55 0.83
N LEU A 415 12.11 -18.58 1.96
CA LEU A 415 11.29 -17.47 2.43
C LEU A 415 11.14 -17.46 3.96
N ILE A 416 10.80 -16.29 4.49
CA ILE A 416 10.48 -16.08 5.91
C ILE A 416 9.00 -15.66 5.99
N ILE A 417 8.21 -16.35 6.81
CA ILE A 417 6.81 -15.98 7.10
C ILE A 417 6.71 -15.49 8.54
N ALA A 418 5.95 -14.43 8.73
CA ALA A 418 5.76 -13.76 10.00
C ALA A 418 4.32 -13.26 10.15
N PRO A 419 3.89 -12.93 11.38
CA PRO A 419 2.63 -12.22 11.60
C PRO A 419 2.66 -10.86 10.92
N ALA A 420 1.55 -10.50 10.32
CA ALA A 420 1.45 -9.31 9.50
C ALA A 420 1.37 -8.02 10.35
N ASP A 421 0.67 -8.06 11.50
CA ASP A 421 0.65 -6.98 12.50
C ASP A 421 1.94 -7.00 13.34
N SER A 422 3.06 -6.65 12.73
CA SER A 422 4.39 -6.63 13.35
C SER A 422 5.32 -5.61 12.69
N PHE A 423 6.56 -5.48 13.19
CA PHE A 423 7.60 -4.60 12.63
C PHE A 423 8.41 -5.22 11.47
N VAL A 424 7.95 -6.33 10.89
CA VAL A 424 8.60 -6.95 9.72
C VAL A 424 8.74 -5.98 8.53
N PRO A 425 7.77 -5.10 8.22
CA PRO A 425 7.93 -4.14 7.14
C PRO A 425 9.18 -3.28 7.28
N ASP A 426 9.56 -2.86 8.49
CA ASP A 426 10.78 -2.08 8.74
C ASP A 426 12.04 -2.87 8.34
N VAL A 427 12.11 -4.16 8.72
CA VAL A 427 13.23 -5.02 8.37
C VAL A 427 13.36 -5.17 6.86
N THR A 428 12.24 -5.40 6.16
CA THR A 428 12.22 -5.57 4.69
C THR A 428 12.57 -4.27 3.95
N ALA A 429 12.12 -3.13 4.48
CA ALA A 429 12.45 -1.80 3.96
C ALA A 429 13.95 -1.54 4.00
N PHE A 430 14.58 -1.80 5.14
CA PHE A 430 16.01 -1.60 5.32
C PHE A 430 16.86 -2.56 4.50
N ALA A 431 16.40 -3.80 4.35
CA ALA A 431 17.02 -4.80 3.49
C ALA A 431 16.84 -4.51 1.99
N LYS A 432 15.95 -3.58 1.60
CA LYS A 432 15.53 -3.37 0.19
C LYS A 432 15.00 -4.67 -0.43
N TYR A 433 14.40 -5.53 0.39
CA TYR A 433 13.90 -6.83 -0.03
C TYR A 433 12.41 -6.78 -0.33
N PRO A 434 11.94 -7.63 -1.26
CA PRO A 434 10.53 -7.72 -1.50
C PRO A 434 9.82 -8.33 -0.30
N SER A 435 8.57 -7.93 -0.06
CA SER A 435 7.72 -8.53 0.95
C SER A 435 6.30 -8.69 0.42
N VAL A 436 5.61 -9.77 0.82
CA VAL A 436 4.30 -10.13 0.30
C VAL A 436 3.32 -10.24 1.46
N THR A 437 2.15 -9.63 1.30
CA THR A 437 1.03 -9.81 2.23
C THR A 437 0.05 -10.83 1.66
N LEU A 438 -0.38 -11.74 2.53
CA LEU A 438 -1.40 -12.73 2.25
C LEU A 438 -2.52 -12.59 3.30
N PRO A 439 -3.79 -12.42 2.88
CA PRO A 439 -4.92 -12.45 3.80
C PRO A 439 -5.04 -13.83 4.46
N LEU A 440 -5.01 -13.87 5.79
CA LEU A 440 -5.16 -15.10 6.57
C LEU A 440 -6.61 -15.31 7.03
N GLY A 441 -7.27 -14.24 7.48
CA GLY A 441 -8.59 -14.30 8.09
C GLY A 441 -9.09 -12.91 8.47
N TYR A 442 -10.17 -12.88 9.25
CA TYR A 442 -10.77 -11.67 9.81
C TYR A 442 -10.79 -11.79 11.32
N LEU A 443 -10.50 -10.69 12.01
CA LEU A 443 -10.67 -10.64 13.46
C LEU A 443 -12.15 -10.76 13.82
N ASP A 444 -12.44 -11.45 14.92
CA ASP A 444 -13.78 -11.49 15.52
C ASP A 444 -14.17 -10.09 16.02
N TRP A 445 -13.17 -9.33 16.49
CA TRP A 445 -13.32 -7.92 16.77
C TRP A 445 -13.44 -7.12 15.47
N ASN A 446 -14.51 -6.34 15.33
CA ASN A 446 -14.81 -5.56 14.13
C ASN A 446 -15.30 -4.13 14.45
N GLY A 447 -14.92 -3.58 15.60
CA GLY A 447 -15.36 -2.25 16.06
C GLY A 447 -16.67 -2.24 16.85
N ASP A 448 -17.35 -3.37 17.03
CA ASP A 448 -18.45 -3.48 17.98
C ASP A 448 -17.86 -3.44 19.40
N HIS A 449 -17.97 -2.27 20.06
CA HIS A 449 -17.89 -2.21 21.51
C HIS A 449 -19.03 -3.08 22.03
N LEU A 450 -18.70 -4.19 22.69
CA LEU A 450 -19.69 -4.89 23.51
C LEU A 450 -20.14 -3.95 24.62
N ASP A 451 -21.14 -3.11 24.34
CA ASP A 451 -22.07 -2.62 25.34
C ASP A 451 -22.84 -3.86 25.83
N CYS A 452 -22.24 -4.59 26.76
CA CYS A 452 -22.91 -5.56 27.63
C CYS A 452 -23.30 -4.88 28.93
#